data_AF-A0A1F3KU22-F1
#
_entry.id   AF-A0A1F3KU22-F1
#
_cell.length_a   1.000
_cell.length_b   1.000
_cell.length_c   1.000
_cell.angle_alpha   90.00
_cell.angle_beta   90.00
_cell.angle_gamma   90.00
#
_symmetry.space_group_name_H-M   'P 1'
#
loop_
_entity.id
_entity.type
_entity.pdbx_description
1 polymer ?
#
loop_
_entity_poly.entity_id
_entity_poly.type
_entity_poly.pdbx_seq_one_letter_code
_entity_poly.pdbx_strand_id
1 'polypeptide(L)'
;MNLSASIFISHFKEQSLNSWEKNLLSFILTLINKIYGNEIRFHLSGDINSEDELLRVINKSDAFIVFLNDNYLKSNASMKELDIITNEVVQTNKKFFKILKKEIPLSKQPETLRSHISYDFFFKLPTTEDQHSLMEKNIVDMERHYWTKLTDLVFDLRFALSSEEEHVKSPYFIYLAETTPDQENSRESIKRELKRMGFRVCPENILPDTTDELKDSVIKYLDQSFLSIHIFGNTYGELLKNSEISAPDFQNKIAADYYENYKVRRKDNPFLFSRLIWMSPDLKIQNETQRHFIEQLKRDSEALRGASLIQTPLEYFKTIIMSEIKSVHHGPASESLQKRGTRIYLVHESPSFDKISDISIFLSTQGFEIIHSPKLTEEKNLLKKHRQNLVDCDAVLIYFDSSDEFWLKSKINDIVKAPGFGRAKPFITKAVYLDSPHSVPDEYFYNRGIIPIHGTNEFSIELLSVFIEKISIAFA
;
A
#
# COMPACT_ATOMS: atom_id res chain seq x y z
N MET A 1 -8.63 0.13 28.29
CA MET A 1 -9.00 -1.26 27.97
C MET A 1 -7.94 -1.77 27.02
N ASN A 2 -7.24 -2.87 27.32
CA ASN A 2 -6.30 -3.46 26.36
C ASN A 2 -7.12 -4.00 25.18
N LEU A 3 -7.04 -3.35 24.03
CA LEU A 3 -7.68 -3.80 22.79
C LEU A 3 -6.94 -5.04 22.30
N SER A 4 -7.32 -6.22 22.78
CA SER A 4 -6.85 -7.48 22.21
C SER A 4 -7.62 -7.75 20.93
N ALA A 5 -6.93 -7.82 19.79
CA ALA A 5 -7.54 -8.18 18.51
C ALA A 5 -7.60 -9.71 18.35
N SER A 6 -8.63 -10.20 17.69
CA SER A 6 -8.87 -11.63 17.50
C SER A 6 -8.99 -11.98 16.02
N ILE A 7 -8.24 -13.00 15.60
CA ILE A 7 -8.22 -13.48 14.23
C ILE A 7 -8.67 -14.93 14.21
N PHE A 8 -9.66 -15.23 13.40
CA PHE A 8 -10.11 -16.61 13.18
C PHE A 8 -9.31 -17.26 12.06
N ILE A 9 -8.79 -18.46 12.32
CA ILE A 9 -7.99 -19.26 11.38
C ILE A 9 -8.79 -20.49 10.96
N SER A 10 -9.34 -20.45 9.75
CA SER A 10 -9.98 -21.60 9.13
C SER A 10 -8.95 -22.47 8.43
N HIS A 11 -8.94 -23.76 8.77
CA HIS A 11 -8.13 -24.79 8.14
C HIS A 11 -8.96 -26.06 7.97
N PHE A 12 -8.40 -27.06 7.30
CA PHE A 12 -9.07 -28.35 7.13
C PHE A 12 -9.37 -28.97 8.52
N LYS A 13 -10.65 -29.06 8.88
CA LYS A 13 -11.13 -29.39 10.24
C LYS A 13 -10.68 -30.76 10.73
N GLU A 14 -10.60 -31.72 9.83
CA GLU A 14 -10.36 -33.12 10.16
C GLU A 14 -8.88 -33.42 10.45
N GLN A 15 -8.01 -32.40 10.40
CA GLN A 15 -6.59 -32.55 10.74
C GLN A 15 -6.08 -31.32 11.49
N SER A 16 -5.23 -31.54 12.51
CA SER A 16 -4.47 -30.44 13.11
C SER A 16 -3.58 -29.75 12.07
N LEU A 17 -3.29 -28.47 12.28
CA LEU A 17 -2.39 -27.70 11.42
C LEU A 17 -1.08 -28.45 11.16
N ASN A 18 -0.67 -28.50 9.90
CA ASN A 18 0.61 -29.08 9.52
C ASN A 18 1.78 -28.18 9.94
N SER A 19 3.01 -28.70 9.86
CA SER A 19 4.21 -27.97 10.30
C SER A 19 4.40 -26.63 9.58
N TRP A 20 4.04 -26.55 8.30
CA TRP A 20 4.15 -25.31 7.52
C TRP A 20 3.13 -24.27 7.95
N GLU A 21 1.87 -24.66 8.16
CA GLU A 21 0.81 -23.75 8.64
C GLU A 21 1.14 -23.23 10.04
N LYS A 22 1.59 -24.11 10.94
CA LYS A 22 2.05 -23.73 12.29
C LYS A 22 3.19 -22.72 12.25
N ASN A 23 4.19 -22.96 11.41
CA ASN A 23 5.32 -22.05 11.25
C ASN A 23 4.88 -20.69 10.69
N LEU A 24 4.02 -20.69 9.65
CA LEU A 24 3.50 -19.46 9.07
C LEU A 24 2.73 -18.63 10.11
N LEU A 25 1.81 -19.25 10.87
CA LEU A 25 1.07 -18.56 11.92
C LEU A 25 1.99 -18.03 13.02
N SER A 26 3.01 -18.78 13.43
CA SER A 26 4.01 -18.32 14.40
C SER A 26 4.76 -17.08 13.90
N PHE A 27 5.16 -17.06 12.62
CA PHE A 27 5.80 -15.89 12.03
C PHE A 27 4.85 -14.70 11.90
N ILE A 28 3.61 -14.91 11.47
CA ILE A 28 2.58 -13.86 11.43
C ILE A 28 2.42 -13.25 12.81
N LEU A 29 2.18 -14.08 13.84
CA LEU A 29 1.98 -13.64 15.22
C LEU A 29 3.18 -12.86 15.77
N THR A 30 4.40 -13.33 15.46
CA THR A 30 5.64 -12.64 15.87
C THR A 30 5.79 -11.28 15.19
N LEU A 31 5.51 -11.18 13.89
CA LEU A 31 5.68 -9.95 13.12
C LEU A 31 4.56 -8.96 13.42
N ILE A 32 3.32 -9.42 13.49
CA ILE A 32 2.17 -8.55 13.74
C ILE A 32 2.22 -7.97 15.16
N ASN A 33 2.62 -8.75 16.18
CA ASN A 33 2.79 -8.21 17.54
C ASN A 33 3.90 -7.15 17.62
N LYS A 34 4.96 -7.28 16.81
CA LYS A 34 6.02 -6.26 16.71
C LYS A 34 5.55 -4.96 16.07
N ILE A 35 4.55 -5.02 15.18
CA ILE A 35 4.09 -3.87 14.38
C ILE A 35 2.83 -3.23 14.98
N TYR A 36 1.92 -4.05 15.53
CA TYR A 36 0.61 -3.65 16.03
C TYR A 36 0.65 -3.25 17.51
N GLY A 37 1.63 -3.71 18.29
CA GLY A 37 1.81 -3.34 19.70
C GLY A 37 0.78 -3.93 20.67
N ASN A 38 -0.37 -4.41 20.18
CA ASN A 38 -1.42 -5.07 20.98
C ASN A 38 -1.31 -6.60 20.94
N GLU A 39 -1.90 -7.25 21.95
CA GLU A 39 -1.96 -8.73 22.02
C GLU A 39 -2.99 -9.26 21.00
N ILE A 40 -2.50 -10.03 20.02
CA ILE A 40 -3.36 -10.71 19.03
C ILE A 40 -3.59 -12.16 19.43
N ARG A 41 -4.86 -12.60 19.39
CA ARG A 41 -5.26 -13.99 19.68
C ARG A 41 -5.75 -14.69 18.41
N PHE A 42 -5.22 -15.89 18.16
CA PHE A 42 -5.70 -16.75 17.10
C PHE A 42 -6.70 -17.76 17.64
N HIS A 43 -7.84 -17.88 16.95
CA HIS A 43 -8.81 -18.93 17.19
C HIS A 43 -8.77 -19.91 16.02
N LEU A 44 -8.40 -21.17 16.30
CA LEU A 44 -8.29 -22.20 15.27
C LEU A 44 -9.62 -22.92 15.09
N SER A 45 -9.99 -23.19 13.85
CA SER A 45 -11.18 -23.99 13.50
C SER A 45 -11.17 -25.37 14.17
N GLY A 46 -10.01 -26.03 14.26
CA GLY A 46 -9.87 -27.34 14.90
C GLY A 46 -10.08 -27.37 16.41
N ASP A 47 -10.07 -26.22 17.09
CA ASP A 47 -10.28 -26.13 18.54
C ASP A 47 -11.76 -25.98 18.92
N ILE A 48 -12.64 -25.74 17.93
CA ILE A 48 -14.06 -25.46 18.13
C ILE A 48 -14.90 -26.72 17.95
N ASN A 49 -15.62 -27.10 19.01
CA ASN A 49 -16.35 -28.38 19.05
C ASN A 49 -17.86 -28.24 18.85
N SER A 50 -18.40 -27.01 18.81
CA SER A 50 -19.83 -26.77 18.62
C SER A 50 -20.12 -25.63 17.65
N GLU A 51 -21.25 -25.71 16.94
CA GLU A 51 -21.69 -24.69 15.98
C GLU A 51 -22.03 -23.35 16.67
N ASP A 52 -22.60 -23.40 17.88
CA ASP A 52 -22.87 -22.20 18.69
C ASP A 52 -21.58 -21.47 19.11
N GLU A 53 -20.53 -22.22 19.44
CA GLU A 53 -19.22 -21.65 19.74
C GLU A 53 -18.57 -21.06 18.50
N LEU A 54 -18.67 -21.74 17.36
CA LEU A 54 -18.18 -21.24 16.07
C LEU A 54 -18.77 -19.88 15.73
N LEU A 55 -20.09 -19.74 15.80
CA LEU A 55 -20.79 -18.48 15.54
C LEU A 55 -20.32 -17.37 16.50
N ARG A 56 -20.16 -17.68 17.79
CA ARG A 56 -19.67 -16.70 18.77
C ARG A 56 -18.25 -16.24 18.48
N VAL A 57 -17.37 -17.15 18.09
CA VAL A 57 -15.97 -16.83 17.79
C VAL A 57 -15.88 -16.02 16.49
N ILE A 58 -16.61 -16.42 15.45
CA ILE A 58 -16.65 -15.70 14.17
C ILE A 58 -17.15 -14.27 14.36
N ASN A 59 -18.25 -14.08 15.09
CA ASN A 59 -18.82 -12.75 15.32
C ASN A 59 -17.89 -11.83 16.13
N LYS A 60 -17.09 -12.40 17.03
CA LYS A 60 -16.10 -11.64 17.82
C LYS A 60 -14.78 -11.39 17.10
N SER A 61 -14.49 -12.15 16.03
CA SER A 61 -13.24 -12.03 15.29
C SER A 61 -13.23 -10.75 14.44
N ASP A 62 -12.09 -10.08 14.43
CA ASP A 62 -11.86 -8.83 13.70
C ASP A 62 -11.45 -9.10 12.24
N ALA A 63 -10.77 -10.22 12.00
CA ALA A 63 -10.35 -10.65 10.66
C ALA A 63 -10.34 -12.19 10.53
N PHE A 64 -10.36 -12.66 9.29
CA PHE A 64 -10.40 -14.09 8.95
C PHE A 64 -9.24 -14.50 8.05
N ILE A 65 -8.55 -15.58 8.39
CA ILE A 65 -7.53 -16.22 7.55
C ILE A 65 -8.00 -17.62 7.18
N VAL A 66 -8.00 -17.96 5.89
CA VAL A 66 -8.40 -19.28 5.40
C VAL A 66 -7.27 -19.94 4.64
N PHE A 67 -6.83 -21.11 5.13
CA PHE A 67 -5.89 -21.98 4.43
C PHE A 67 -6.62 -22.86 3.42
N LEU A 68 -6.63 -22.45 2.15
CA LEU A 68 -7.29 -23.20 1.11
C LEU A 68 -6.35 -24.28 0.53
N ASN A 69 -6.78 -25.54 0.59
CA ASN A 69 -6.07 -26.69 0.04
C ASN A 69 -7.08 -27.74 -0.48
N ASP A 70 -6.60 -28.74 -1.23
CA ASP A 70 -7.47 -29.76 -1.83
C ASP A 70 -8.30 -30.56 -0.80
N ASN A 71 -7.79 -30.73 0.42
CA ASN A 71 -8.52 -31.44 1.49
C ASN A 71 -9.63 -30.56 2.07
N TYR A 72 -9.36 -29.27 2.26
CA TYR A 72 -10.36 -28.27 2.66
C TYR A 72 -11.57 -28.28 1.72
N LEU A 73 -11.31 -28.26 0.40
CA LEU A 73 -12.37 -28.26 -0.63
C LEU A 73 -13.21 -29.54 -0.65
N LYS A 74 -12.70 -30.67 -0.14
CA LYS A 74 -13.42 -31.95 -0.08
C LYS A 74 -14.19 -32.15 1.23
N SER A 75 -13.93 -31.34 2.25
CA SER A 75 -14.57 -31.45 3.57
C SER A 75 -15.89 -30.69 3.61
N ASN A 76 -16.99 -31.41 3.83
CA ASN A 76 -18.29 -30.79 4.06
C ASN A 76 -18.30 -29.90 5.32
N ALA A 77 -17.53 -30.25 6.35
CA ALA A 77 -17.46 -29.48 7.59
C ALA A 77 -16.70 -28.16 7.40
N SER A 78 -15.60 -28.19 6.63
CA SER A 78 -14.81 -27.00 6.28
C SER A 78 -15.60 -26.06 5.37
N MET A 79 -16.32 -26.62 4.38
CA MET A 79 -17.17 -25.83 3.48
C MET A 79 -18.35 -25.16 4.19
N LYS A 80 -19.02 -25.84 5.13
CA LYS A 80 -20.07 -25.22 5.95
C LYS A 80 -19.54 -24.07 6.81
N GLU A 81 -18.35 -24.22 7.39
CA GLU A 81 -17.71 -23.14 8.13
C GLU A 81 -17.39 -21.94 7.23
N LEU A 82 -16.89 -22.21 6.03
CA LEU A 82 -16.58 -21.17 5.06
C LEU A 82 -17.81 -20.34 4.69
N ASP A 83 -18.97 -20.97 4.56
CA ASP A 83 -20.23 -20.25 4.28
C ASP A 83 -20.61 -19.30 5.43
N ILE A 84 -20.41 -19.73 6.69
CA ILE A 84 -20.66 -18.88 7.87
C ILE A 84 -19.72 -17.68 7.88
N ILE A 85 -18.42 -17.91 7.65
CA ILE A 85 -17.42 -16.82 7.57
C ILE A 85 -17.76 -15.84 6.46
N THR A 86 -18.10 -16.34 5.27
CA THR A 86 -18.40 -15.49 4.12
C THR A 86 -19.63 -14.62 4.40
N ASN A 87 -20.68 -15.19 5.00
CA ASN A 87 -21.88 -14.44 5.35
C ASN A 87 -21.56 -13.31 6.34
N GLU A 88 -20.75 -13.57 7.36
CA GLU A 88 -20.30 -12.55 8.31
C GLU A 88 -19.48 -11.45 7.62
N VAL A 89 -18.53 -11.83 6.75
CA VAL A 89 -17.70 -10.88 5.97
C VAL A 89 -18.56 -9.98 5.09
N VAL A 90 -19.58 -10.52 4.42
CA VAL A 90 -20.50 -9.74 3.58
C VAL A 90 -21.35 -8.79 4.42
N GLN A 91 -21.81 -9.20 5.60
CA GLN A 91 -22.68 -8.38 6.46
C GLN A 91 -21.92 -7.28 7.20
N THR A 92 -20.71 -7.57 7.67
CA THR A 92 -19.94 -6.68 8.55
C THR A 92 -18.78 -5.98 7.85
N ASN A 93 -18.51 -6.33 6.59
CA ASN A 93 -17.38 -5.82 5.81
C ASN A 93 -16.00 -6.07 6.46
N LYS A 94 -15.93 -7.06 7.37
CA LYS A 94 -14.67 -7.53 7.98
C LYS A 94 -13.72 -8.08 6.91
N LYS A 95 -12.41 -7.99 7.16
CA LYS A 95 -11.41 -8.39 6.16
C LYS A 95 -11.16 -9.89 6.17
N PHE A 96 -10.99 -10.43 4.96
CA PHE A 96 -10.84 -11.84 4.67
C PHE A 96 -9.54 -12.08 3.88
N PHE A 97 -8.73 -13.04 4.33
CA PHE A 97 -7.42 -13.35 3.78
C PHE A 97 -7.33 -14.81 3.32
N LYS A 98 -7.27 -15.03 2.00
CA LYS A 98 -7.13 -16.37 1.39
C LYS A 98 -5.66 -16.74 1.27
N ILE A 99 -5.22 -17.86 1.85
CA ILE A 99 -3.84 -18.34 1.77
C ILE A 99 -3.78 -19.62 0.94
N LEU A 100 -2.91 -19.64 -0.07
CA LEU A 100 -2.67 -20.80 -0.93
C LEU A 100 -1.22 -21.26 -0.81
N LYS A 101 -1.01 -22.50 -0.37
CA LYS A 101 0.32 -23.16 -0.37
C LYS A 101 0.67 -23.78 -1.73
N LYS A 102 -0.35 -24.12 -2.51
CA LYS A 102 -0.25 -24.69 -3.86
C LYS A 102 -1.34 -24.07 -4.72
N GLU A 103 -1.11 -24.03 -6.02
CA GLU A 103 -2.08 -23.50 -6.97
C GLU A 103 -3.37 -24.30 -6.97
N ILE A 104 -4.50 -23.60 -6.83
CA ILE A 104 -5.85 -24.14 -7.01
C ILE A 104 -6.52 -23.30 -8.11
N PRO A 105 -6.85 -23.88 -9.27
CA PRO A 105 -7.54 -23.15 -10.33
C PRO A 105 -8.81 -22.46 -9.82
N LEU A 106 -9.08 -21.24 -10.27
CA LEU A 106 -10.27 -20.46 -9.84
C LEU A 106 -11.58 -21.23 -10.03
N SER A 107 -11.69 -22.04 -11.10
CA SER A 107 -12.84 -22.91 -11.38
C SER A 107 -13.12 -23.96 -10.30
N LYS A 108 -12.09 -24.39 -9.56
CA LYS A 108 -12.21 -25.34 -8.45
C LYS A 108 -12.41 -24.65 -7.10
N GLN A 109 -12.20 -23.34 -7.03
CA GLN A 109 -12.43 -22.59 -5.79
C GLN A 109 -13.93 -22.33 -5.60
N PRO A 110 -14.40 -22.25 -4.33
CA PRO A 110 -15.77 -21.86 -4.01
C PRO A 110 -16.09 -20.48 -4.57
N GLU A 111 -17.31 -20.27 -5.07
CA GLU A 111 -17.71 -19.01 -5.72
C GLU A 111 -17.49 -17.79 -4.82
N THR A 112 -17.80 -17.94 -3.54
CA THR A 112 -17.60 -16.94 -2.48
C THR A 112 -16.13 -16.49 -2.33
N LEU A 113 -15.19 -17.37 -2.65
CA LEU A 113 -13.75 -17.11 -2.54
C LEU A 113 -13.11 -16.61 -3.82
N ARG A 114 -13.78 -16.74 -4.97
CA ARG A 114 -13.20 -16.36 -6.26
C ARG A 114 -12.98 -14.86 -6.40
N SER A 115 -13.76 -14.03 -5.70
CA SER A 115 -13.63 -12.58 -5.72
C SER A 115 -12.52 -12.03 -4.80
N HIS A 116 -12.03 -12.84 -3.86
CA HIS A 116 -11.04 -12.43 -2.86
C HIS A 116 -9.61 -12.68 -3.35
N ILE A 117 -8.72 -11.69 -3.18
CA ILE A 117 -7.29 -11.81 -3.49
C ILE A 117 -6.65 -12.88 -2.60
N SER A 118 -5.78 -13.72 -3.18
CA SER A 118 -4.98 -14.70 -2.43
C SER A 118 -3.56 -14.26 -2.13
N TYR A 119 -3.06 -14.72 -0.98
CA TYR A 119 -1.65 -14.76 -0.65
C TYR A 119 -1.09 -16.10 -1.07
N ASP A 120 -0.45 -16.09 -2.24
CA ASP A 120 0.12 -17.26 -2.87
C ASP A 120 1.54 -17.52 -2.37
N PHE A 121 1.71 -18.52 -1.51
CA PHE A 121 3.01 -18.96 -0.98
C PHE A 121 3.67 -20.04 -1.85
N PHE A 122 3.32 -20.10 -3.13
CA PHE A 122 3.95 -20.96 -4.13
C PHE A 122 4.59 -20.12 -5.23
N PHE A 123 5.61 -20.68 -5.87
CA PHE A 123 6.34 -20.03 -6.95
C PHE A 123 5.93 -20.65 -8.28
N LYS A 124 5.49 -19.83 -9.24
CA LYS A 124 5.29 -20.27 -10.63
C LYS A 124 6.62 -20.13 -11.36
N LEU A 125 7.24 -21.25 -11.69
CA LEU A 125 8.42 -21.26 -12.55
C LEU A 125 8.02 -20.75 -13.95
N PRO A 126 8.78 -19.81 -14.54
CA PRO A 126 8.65 -19.53 -15.96
C PRO A 126 8.91 -20.83 -16.73
N THR A 127 8.02 -21.18 -17.65
CA THR A 127 8.21 -22.35 -18.51
C THR A 127 9.45 -22.18 -19.38
N THR A 128 10.34 -23.17 -19.31
CA THR A 128 11.51 -23.55 -20.15
C THR A 128 12.95 -23.06 -19.82
N GLU A 129 13.81 -24.10 -19.72
CA GLU A 129 15.27 -24.25 -19.96
C GLU A 129 16.29 -23.60 -19.02
N ASP A 130 16.63 -24.29 -17.91
CA ASP A 130 18.00 -24.79 -17.60
C ASP A 130 18.07 -25.43 -16.18
N GLN A 131 17.87 -26.75 -16.10
CA GLN A 131 17.45 -27.41 -14.84
C GLN A 131 18.50 -27.55 -13.72
N HIS A 132 19.77 -27.18 -13.91
CA HIS A 132 20.79 -27.34 -12.86
C HIS A 132 21.33 -26.01 -12.27
N SER A 133 21.47 -24.95 -13.06
CA SER A 133 21.85 -23.60 -12.54
C SER A 133 20.67 -22.86 -11.89
N LEU A 134 19.43 -23.24 -12.22
CA LEU A 134 18.22 -22.63 -11.66
C LEU A 134 17.94 -23.07 -10.22
N MET A 135 18.38 -24.25 -9.77
CA MET A 135 17.97 -24.80 -8.46
C MET A 135 18.40 -23.95 -7.25
N GLU A 136 19.66 -23.52 -7.18
CA GLU A 136 20.15 -22.70 -6.07
C GLU A 136 19.56 -21.28 -6.10
N LYS A 137 19.43 -20.70 -7.31
CA LYS A 137 18.80 -19.39 -7.52
C LYS A 137 17.31 -19.42 -7.13
N ASN A 138 16.62 -20.50 -7.47
CA ASN A 138 15.23 -20.73 -7.12
C ASN A 138 15.03 -20.83 -5.61
N ILE A 139 15.94 -21.44 -4.83
CA ILE A 139 15.79 -21.51 -3.37
C ILE A 139 15.82 -20.10 -2.76
N VAL A 140 16.80 -19.28 -3.15
CA VAL A 140 16.91 -17.90 -2.66
C VAL A 140 15.71 -17.05 -3.11
N ASP A 141 15.27 -17.21 -4.36
CA ASP A 141 14.10 -16.50 -4.88
C ASP A 141 12.79 -16.98 -4.22
N MET A 142 12.66 -18.26 -3.90
CA MET A 142 11.53 -18.84 -3.15
C MET A 142 11.49 -18.34 -1.71
N GLU A 143 12.63 -18.29 -1.01
CA GLU A 143 12.71 -17.71 0.33
C GLU A 143 12.34 -16.23 0.31
N ARG A 144 12.88 -15.47 -0.65
CA ARG A 144 12.54 -14.05 -0.82
C ARG A 144 11.04 -13.87 -1.09
N HIS A 145 10.45 -14.68 -1.98
CA HIS A 145 9.01 -14.67 -2.27
C HIS A 145 8.19 -14.96 -1.01
N TYR A 146 8.56 -16.01 -0.26
CA TYR A 146 7.92 -16.38 1.00
C TYR A 146 7.91 -15.22 2.00
N TRP A 147 9.08 -14.64 2.28
CA TRP A 147 9.21 -13.53 3.23
C TRP A 147 8.49 -12.27 2.75
N THR A 148 8.47 -12.02 1.45
CA THR A 148 7.75 -10.89 0.86
C THR A 148 6.24 -11.06 1.06
N LYS A 149 5.66 -12.21 0.69
CA LYS A 149 4.23 -12.49 0.85
C LYS A 149 3.79 -12.55 2.31
N LEU A 150 4.63 -13.07 3.19
CA LEU A 150 4.40 -13.03 4.64
C LEU A 150 4.36 -11.57 5.14
N THR A 151 5.30 -10.75 4.71
CA THR A 151 5.35 -9.33 5.09
C THR A 151 4.11 -8.60 4.58
N ASP A 152 3.72 -8.81 3.32
CA ASP A 152 2.51 -8.23 2.72
C ASP A 152 1.24 -8.64 3.50
N LEU A 153 1.11 -9.92 3.83
CA LEU A 153 -0.01 -10.43 4.64
C LEU A 153 -0.05 -9.77 6.02
N VAL A 154 1.08 -9.64 6.70
CA VAL A 154 1.15 -9.02 8.03
C VAL A 154 0.76 -7.54 7.98
N PHE A 155 1.21 -6.80 6.96
CA PHE A 155 0.83 -5.40 6.80
C PHE A 155 -0.67 -5.24 6.52
N ASP A 156 -1.22 -6.06 5.63
CA ASP A 156 -2.64 -5.98 5.31
C ASP A 156 -3.52 -6.46 6.48
N LEU A 157 -3.07 -7.45 7.27
CA LEU A 157 -3.71 -7.83 8.53
C LEU A 157 -3.67 -6.69 9.53
N ARG A 158 -2.54 -6.03 9.71
CA ARG A 158 -2.44 -4.89 10.62
C ARG A 158 -3.42 -3.78 10.24
N PHE A 159 -3.53 -3.47 8.95
CA PHE A 159 -4.50 -2.50 8.44
C PHE A 159 -5.94 -2.96 8.62
N ALA A 160 -6.21 -4.27 8.53
CA ALA A 160 -7.53 -4.81 8.82
C ALA A 160 -7.92 -4.73 10.30
N LEU A 161 -6.94 -4.74 11.21
CA LEU A 161 -7.16 -4.76 12.65
C LEU A 161 -7.19 -3.37 13.29
N SER A 162 -6.64 -2.34 12.66
CA SER A 162 -6.73 -0.96 13.15
C SER A 162 -8.19 -0.49 13.23
N SER A 163 -8.53 0.26 14.28
CA SER A 163 -9.89 0.77 14.49
C SER A 163 -10.30 1.80 13.43
N GLU A 164 -11.61 1.90 13.14
CA GLU A 164 -12.16 2.90 12.21
C GLU A 164 -11.79 4.36 12.55
N GLU A 165 -11.48 4.68 13.82
CA GLU A 165 -11.01 6.01 14.23
C GLU A 165 -9.54 6.29 13.83
N GLU A 166 -8.70 5.26 13.62
CA GLU A 166 -7.39 5.40 12.98
C GLU A 166 -7.50 5.44 11.45
N HIS A 167 -8.61 4.91 10.90
CA HIS A 167 -8.95 4.99 9.48
C HIS A 167 -9.59 6.33 9.12
N VAL A 168 -8.84 7.42 9.25
CA VAL A 168 -9.09 8.56 8.34
C VAL A 168 -8.71 8.05 6.95
N LYS A 169 -9.70 7.55 6.20
CA LYS A 169 -9.53 7.03 4.84
C LYS A 169 -8.82 8.09 4.02
N SER A 170 -7.52 7.90 3.77
CA SER A 170 -6.78 8.69 2.79
C SER A 170 -7.63 8.76 1.51
N PRO A 171 -8.11 9.94 1.08
CA PRO A 171 -9.01 10.05 -0.07
C PRO A 171 -8.26 9.82 -1.40
N TYR A 172 -6.98 9.46 -1.33
CA TYR A 172 -6.05 9.39 -2.45
C TYR A 172 -5.85 7.95 -2.90
N PHE A 173 -6.68 7.52 -3.86
CA PHE A 173 -6.51 6.22 -4.49
C PHE A 173 -5.63 6.31 -5.73
N ILE A 174 -4.84 5.27 -5.92
CA ILE A 174 -4.13 4.99 -7.16
C ILE A 174 -4.68 3.68 -7.70
N TYR A 175 -5.17 3.73 -8.92
CA TYR A 175 -5.59 2.53 -9.63
C TYR A 175 -4.37 1.87 -10.27
N LEU A 176 -4.11 0.63 -9.87
CA LEU A 176 -3.03 -0.21 -10.39
C LEU A 176 -3.65 -1.44 -11.05
N ALA A 177 -3.78 -1.36 -12.38
CA ALA A 177 -4.45 -2.36 -13.21
C ALA A 177 -3.89 -3.77 -12.99
N GLU A 178 -4.72 -4.79 -13.26
CA GLU A 178 -4.25 -6.17 -13.28
C GLU A 178 -3.27 -6.39 -14.46
N THR A 179 -2.32 -7.30 -14.25
CA THR A 179 -1.23 -7.54 -15.19
C THR A 179 -1.16 -9.00 -15.61
N THR A 180 -0.37 -9.28 -16.64
CA THR A 180 -0.03 -10.66 -16.98
C THR A 180 0.87 -11.29 -15.91
N PRO A 181 0.87 -12.63 -15.75
CA PRO A 181 1.64 -13.31 -14.70
C PRO A 181 3.12 -12.97 -14.67
N ASP A 182 3.73 -12.66 -15.82
CA ASP A 182 5.15 -12.29 -15.92
C ASP A 182 5.47 -10.92 -15.32
N GLN A 183 4.48 -10.05 -15.09
CA GLN A 183 4.65 -8.72 -14.48
C GLN A 183 4.09 -8.60 -13.06
N GLU A 184 3.53 -9.67 -12.48
CA GLU A 184 2.94 -9.60 -11.14
C GLU A 184 3.96 -9.16 -10.07
N ASN A 185 5.22 -9.58 -10.22
CA ASN A 185 6.30 -9.13 -9.32
C ASN A 185 6.57 -7.62 -9.43
N SER A 186 6.54 -7.07 -10.65
CA SER A 186 6.70 -5.64 -10.90
C SER A 186 5.53 -4.85 -10.29
N ARG A 187 4.30 -5.33 -10.52
CA ARG A 187 3.06 -4.76 -10.00
C ARG A 187 3.04 -4.74 -8.47
N GLU A 188 3.32 -5.87 -7.83
CA GLU A 188 3.35 -5.99 -6.37
C GLU A 188 4.46 -5.13 -5.77
N SER A 189 5.61 -4.99 -6.45
CA SER A 189 6.65 -4.07 -5.98
C SER A 189 6.20 -2.61 -5.98
N ILE A 190 5.49 -2.16 -7.00
CA ILE A 190 4.92 -0.81 -7.07
C ILE A 190 3.82 -0.64 -6.01
N LYS A 191 2.90 -1.61 -5.91
CA LYS A 191 1.82 -1.62 -4.93
C LYS A 191 2.35 -1.44 -3.50
N ARG A 192 3.39 -2.19 -3.13
CA ARG A 192 4.03 -2.08 -1.80
C ARG A 192 4.61 -0.69 -1.57
N GLU A 193 5.28 -0.11 -2.56
CA GLU A 193 5.87 1.21 -2.43
C GLU A 193 4.81 2.29 -2.26
N LEU A 194 3.74 2.25 -3.05
CA LEU A 194 2.61 3.16 -2.93
C LEU A 194 1.89 3.04 -1.58
N LYS A 195 1.60 1.80 -1.14
CA LYS A 195 1.03 1.56 0.20
C LYS A 195 1.96 2.05 1.31
N ARG A 196 3.28 1.86 1.18
CA ARG A 196 4.29 2.35 2.15
C ARG A 196 4.32 3.87 2.26
N MET A 197 3.89 4.59 1.24
CA MET A 197 3.77 6.05 1.23
C MET A 197 2.40 6.53 1.74
N GLY A 198 1.50 5.60 2.08
CA GLY A 198 0.17 5.88 2.57
C GLY A 198 -0.89 6.10 1.47
N PHE A 199 -0.60 5.73 0.22
CA PHE A 199 -1.62 5.71 -0.83
C PHE A 199 -2.44 4.43 -0.76
N ARG A 200 -3.75 4.57 -0.99
CA ARG A 200 -4.62 3.41 -1.19
C ARG A 200 -4.47 2.92 -2.62
N VAL A 201 -4.17 1.63 -2.79
CA VAL A 201 -4.01 1.03 -4.11
C VAL A 201 -5.20 0.13 -4.39
N CYS A 202 -5.91 0.41 -5.48
CA CYS A 202 -7.04 -0.39 -5.97
C CYS A 202 -6.69 -1.05 -7.32
N PRO A 203 -7.36 -2.15 -7.72
CA PRO A 203 -8.47 -2.82 -7.05
C PRO A 203 -8.06 -3.60 -5.79
N GLU A 204 -8.96 -3.69 -4.81
CA GLU A 204 -8.78 -4.47 -3.56
C GLU A 204 -9.28 -5.93 -3.68
N ASN A 205 -10.08 -6.21 -4.71
CA ASN A 205 -10.67 -7.52 -5.02
C ASN A 205 -10.31 -7.92 -6.45
N ILE A 206 -10.48 -9.21 -6.78
CA ILE A 206 -10.30 -9.72 -8.14
C ILE A 206 -11.38 -9.08 -9.04
N LEU A 207 -10.98 -8.58 -10.21
CA LEU A 207 -11.91 -7.97 -11.14
C LEU A 207 -12.80 -9.04 -11.82
N PRO A 208 -14.05 -8.68 -12.18
CA PRO A 208 -14.92 -9.55 -12.98
C PRO A 208 -14.29 -9.93 -14.33
N ASP A 209 -14.64 -11.09 -14.86
CA ASP A 209 -14.09 -11.61 -16.12
C ASP A 209 -14.99 -11.34 -17.35
N THR A 210 -16.12 -10.66 -17.15
CA THR A 210 -17.02 -10.20 -18.22
C THR A 210 -16.80 -8.71 -18.50
N THR A 211 -16.96 -8.30 -19.76
CA THR A 211 -16.67 -6.92 -20.20
C THR A 211 -17.51 -5.87 -19.48
N ASP A 212 -18.80 -6.11 -19.29
CA ASP A 212 -19.71 -5.10 -18.73
C ASP A 212 -19.44 -4.90 -17.22
N GLU A 213 -19.35 -5.99 -16.47
CA GLU A 213 -19.09 -5.94 -15.03
C GLU A 213 -17.68 -5.43 -14.70
N LEU A 214 -16.68 -5.80 -15.52
CA LEU A 214 -15.32 -5.30 -15.39
C LEU A 214 -15.31 -3.79 -15.64
N LYS A 215 -15.96 -3.32 -16.71
CA LYS A 215 -16.04 -1.90 -17.04
C LYS A 215 -16.64 -1.09 -15.90
N ASP A 216 -17.77 -1.52 -15.36
CA ASP A 216 -18.43 -0.84 -14.24
C ASP A 216 -17.54 -0.82 -12.98
N SER A 217 -16.85 -1.93 -12.70
CA SER A 217 -15.94 -2.03 -11.56
C SER A 217 -14.72 -1.12 -11.71
N VAL A 218 -14.11 -1.09 -12.90
CA VAL A 218 -12.94 -0.25 -13.19
C VAL A 218 -13.31 1.23 -13.13
N ILE A 219 -14.45 1.64 -13.69
CA ILE A 219 -14.92 3.04 -13.61
C ILE A 219 -15.07 3.48 -12.14
N LYS A 220 -15.67 2.65 -11.27
CA LYS A 220 -15.77 2.93 -9.83
C LYS A 220 -14.40 3.11 -9.16
N TYR A 221 -13.39 2.35 -9.58
CA TYR A 221 -12.03 2.51 -9.07
C TYR A 221 -11.33 3.76 -9.63
N LEU A 222 -11.58 4.11 -10.89
CA LEU A 222 -11.05 5.32 -11.51
C LEU A 222 -11.70 6.60 -10.95
N ASP A 223 -12.99 6.57 -10.59
CA ASP A 223 -13.71 7.70 -9.99
C ASP A 223 -13.08 8.19 -8.68
N GLN A 224 -12.53 7.26 -7.88
CA GLN A 224 -11.86 7.57 -6.62
C GLN A 224 -10.34 7.78 -6.76
N SER A 225 -9.78 7.53 -7.96
CA SER A 225 -8.33 7.56 -8.17
C SER A 225 -7.87 8.82 -8.88
N PHE A 226 -6.73 9.37 -8.47
CA PHE A 226 -6.09 10.50 -9.17
C PHE A 226 -5.03 10.04 -10.17
N LEU A 227 -4.55 8.81 -10.05
CA LEU A 227 -3.53 8.22 -10.92
C LEU A 227 -3.92 6.80 -11.30
N SER A 228 -3.78 6.48 -12.59
CA SER A 228 -3.97 5.15 -13.15
C SER A 228 -2.65 4.62 -13.69
N ILE A 229 -2.25 3.42 -13.27
CA ILE A 229 -1.00 2.76 -13.67
C ILE A 229 -1.34 1.44 -14.36
N HIS A 230 -0.85 1.27 -15.58
CA HIS A 230 -0.97 0.04 -16.36
C HIS A 230 0.42 -0.50 -16.68
N ILE A 231 0.56 -1.82 -16.67
CA ILE A 231 1.84 -2.51 -16.92
C ILE A 231 1.60 -3.59 -17.98
N PHE A 232 2.39 -3.59 -19.05
CA PHE A 232 2.32 -4.60 -20.10
C PHE A 232 3.59 -5.45 -20.16
N GLY A 233 3.39 -6.77 -20.25
CA GLY A 233 4.44 -7.78 -20.18
C GLY A 233 4.75 -8.47 -21.51
N ASN A 234 5.38 -9.64 -21.39
CA ASN A 234 5.82 -10.48 -22.51
C ASN A 234 4.66 -11.23 -23.20
N THR A 235 3.48 -11.26 -22.57
CA THR A 235 2.28 -11.96 -23.05
C THR A 235 1.08 -11.03 -23.10
N TYR A 236 0.07 -11.36 -23.92
CA TYR A 236 -1.14 -10.54 -24.08
C TYR A 236 -2.10 -10.64 -22.88
N GLY A 237 -2.08 -11.78 -22.19
CA GLY A 237 -2.94 -12.06 -21.04
C GLY A 237 -4.15 -12.92 -21.38
N GLU A 238 -4.93 -13.25 -20.36
CA GLU A 238 -6.16 -14.01 -20.49
C GLU A 238 -7.26 -13.13 -21.12
N LEU A 239 -8.01 -13.73 -22.04
CA LEU A 239 -9.15 -13.07 -22.71
C LEU A 239 -10.35 -13.01 -21.77
N LEU A 240 -11.07 -11.90 -21.83
CA LEU A 240 -12.35 -11.77 -21.13
C LEU A 240 -13.39 -12.71 -21.73
N LYS A 241 -14.35 -13.16 -20.91
CA LYS A 241 -15.42 -14.04 -21.38
C LYS A 241 -16.19 -13.38 -22.52
N ASN A 242 -16.41 -14.16 -23.59
CA ASN A 242 -17.11 -13.74 -24.80
C ASN A 242 -16.47 -12.54 -25.51
N SER A 243 -15.15 -12.38 -25.38
CA SER A 243 -14.40 -11.27 -25.96
C SER A 243 -13.05 -11.72 -26.53
N GLU A 244 -12.52 -10.95 -27.47
CA GLU A 244 -11.19 -11.13 -28.06
C GLU A 244 -10.14 -10.22 -27.42
N ILE A 245 -10.51 -9.45 -26.39
CA ILE A 245 -9.62 -8.55 -25.68
C ILE A 245 -9.15 -9.13 -24.35
N SER A 246 -7.88 -8.94 -24.02
CA SER A 246 -7.34 -9.32 -22.72
C SER A 246 -7.74 -8.35 -21.62
N ALA A 247 -7.79 -8.83 -20.37
CA ALA A 247 -8.13 -7.99 -19.22
C ALA A 247 -7.22 -6.74 -19.09
N PRO A 248 -5.88 -6.81 -19.25
CA PRO A 248 -5.01 -5.63 -19.16
C PRO A 248 -5.25 -4.61 -20.30
N ASP A 249 -5.48 -5.08 -21.52
CA ASP A 249 -5.78 -4.20 -22.67
C ASP A 249 -7.12 -3.48 -22.47
N PHE A 250 -8.15 -4.22 -22.05
CA PHE A 250 -9.47 -3.65 -21.81
C PHE A 250 -9.48 -2.61 -20.67
N GLN A 251 -8.78 -2.89 -19.56
CA GLN A 251 -8.58 -1.91 -18.48
C GLN A 251 -7.91 -0.62 -18.98
N ASN A 252 -6.92 -0.73 -19.87
CA ASN A 252 -6.27 0.44 -20.47
C ASN A 252 -7.23 1.25 -21.36
N LYS A 253 -8.06 0.59 -22.17
CA LYS A 253 -9.08 1.27 -23.00
C LYS A 253 -10.12 2.00 -22.13
N ILE A 254 -10.60 1.36 -21.06
CA ILE A 254 -11.54 2.00 -20.12
C ILE A 254 -10.90 3.24 -19.49
N ALA A 255 -9.63 3.15 -19.04
CA ALA A 255 -8.93 4.30 -18.46
C ALA A 255 -8.74 5.44 -19.47
N ALA A 256 -8.53 5.14 -20.76
CA ALA A 256 -8.44 6.12 -21.83
C ALA A 256 -9.75 6.86 -22.10
N ASP A 257 -10.85 6.10 -22.16
CA ASP A 257 -12.20 6.66 -22.33
C ASP A 257 -12.62 7.46 -21.09
N TYR A 258 -12.25 6.98 -19.90
CA TYR A 258 -12.49 7.69 -18.65
C TYR A 258 -11.79 9.05 -18.64
N TYR A 259 -10.51 9.12 -19.03
CA TYR A 259 -9.75 10.37 -19.10
C TYR A 259 -10.40 11.42 -20.01
N GLU A 260 -10.96 10.99 -21.15
CA GLU A 260 -11.64 11.91 -22.07
C GLU A 260 -12.93 12.48 -21.45
N ASN A 261 -13.73 11.62 -20.83
CA ASN A 261 -14.96 12.03 -20.14
C ASN A 261 -14.67 12.82 -18.86
N TYR A 262 -13.48 12.65 -18.27
CA TYR A 262 -13.01 13.38 -17.08
C TYR A 262 -12.67 14.84 -17.40
N LYS A 263 -12.03 15.11 -18.55
CA LYS A 263 -11.70 16.48 -18.99
C LYS A 263 -12.93 17.40 -19.03
N VAL A 264 -14.09 16.85 -19.36
CA VAL A 264 -15.38 17.56 -19.42
C VAL A 264 -15.92 17.88 -18.02
N ARG A 265 -15.63 17.04 -17.02
CA ARG A 265 -16.14 17.11 -15.64
C ARG A 265 -15.24 17.90 -14.66
N ARG A 266 -14.21 18.59 -15.16
CA ARG A 266 -13.18 19.32 -14.38
C ARG A 266 -13.68 20.29 -13.29
N LYS A 267 -14.96 20.65 -13.26
CA LYS A 267 -15.48 21.66 -12.32
C LYS A 267 -15.62 21.16 -10.88
N ASP A 268 -15.77 19.85 -10.67
CA ASP A 268 -16.19 19.29 -9.37
C ASP A 268 -15.15 18.37 -8.72
N ASN A 269 -13.97 18.17 -9.33
CA ASN A 269 -12.97 17.21 -8.84
C ASN A 269 -11.62 17.92 -8.56
N PRO A 270 -11.07 17.86 -7.33
CA PRO A 270 -9.91 18.66 -6.93
C PRO A 270 -8.57 18.20 -7.49
N PHE A 271 -8.48 17.03 -8.14
CA PHE A 271 -7.23 16.47 -8.64
C PHE A 271 -7.15 16.47 -10.17
N LEU A 272 -5.95 16.39 -10.72
CA LEU A 272 -5.77 16.10 -12.14
C LEU A 272 -5.66 14.59 -12.31
N PHE A 273 -6.61 13.95 -13.00
CA PHE A 273 -6.46 12.53 -13.32
C PHE A 273 -5.31 12.33 -14.31
N SER A 274 -4.30 11.55 -13.92
CA SER A 274 -3.14 11.19 -14.74
C SER A 274 -3.10 9.69 -15.04
N ARG A 275 -2.50 9.32 -16.18
CA ARG A 275 -2.31 7.91 -16.57
C ARG A 275 -0.84 7.63 -16.89
N LEU A 276 -0.33 6.51 -16.40
CA LEU A 276 1.00 5.98 -16.72
C LEU A 276 0.86 4.58 -17.28
N ILE A 277 1.56 4.30 -18.38
CA ILE A 277 1.66 2.96 -18.97
C ILE A 277 3.13 2.58 -18.97
N TRP A 278 3.47 1.44 -18.37
CA TRP A 278 4.84 0.96 -18.27
C TRP A 278 5.07 -0.36 -18.98
N MET A 279 6.26 -0.48 -19.55
CA MET A 279 6.79 -1.68 -20.18
C MET A 279 8.25 -1.85 -19.80
N SER A 280 8.69 -3.08 -19.61
CA SER A 280 10.11 -3.36 -19.46
C SER A 280 10.90 -2.96 -20.72
N PRO A 281 12.13 -2.41 -20.59
CA PRO A 281 13.00 -2.23 -21.75
C PRO A 281 13.40 -3.57 -22.38
N ASP A 282 13.45 -4.64 -21.57
CA ASP A 282 13.92 -5.96 -21.95
C ASP A 282 12.78 -6.96 -22.23
N LEU A 283 11.66 -6.48 -22.78
CA LEU A 283 10.52 -7.35 -23.14
C LEU A 283 10.96 -8.44 -24.13
N LYS A 284 10.76 -9.70 -23.72
CA LYS A 284 11.04 -10.90 -24.52
C LYS A 284 9.73 -11.45 -25.09
N ILE A 285 9.24 -10.80 -26.14
CA ILE A 285 7.97 -11.17 -26.77
C ILE A 285 8.16 -12.35 -27.73
N GLN A 286 7.67 -13.52 -27.32
CA GLN A 286 7.74 -14.74 -28.12
C GLN A 286 6.55 -14.89 -29.10
N ASN A 287 5.35 -14.48 -28.69
CA ASN A 287 4.12 -14.63 -29.48
C ASN A 287 3.90 -13.41 -30.43
N GLU A 288 3.55 -13.68 -31.69
CA GLU A 288 3.19 -12.68 -32.69
C GLU A 288 2.00 -11.80 -32.28
N THR A 289 0.98 -12.36 -31.63
CA THR A 289 -0.19 -11.59 -31.15
C THR A 289 0.24 -10.47 -30.21
N GLN A 290 1.12 -10.79 -29.24
CA GLN A 290 1.61 -9.79 -28.28
C GLN A 290 2.54 -8.77 -28.95
N ARG A 291 3.34 -9.21 -29.92
CA ARG A 291 4.22 -8.30 -30.68
C ARG A 291 3.37 -7.29 -31.43
N HIS A 292 2.33 -7.75 -32.12
CA HIS A 292 1.43 -6.89 -32.85
C HIS A 292 0.69 -5.92 -31.93
N PHE A 293 0.18 -6.40 -30.80
CA PHE A 293 -0.48 -5.57 -29.80
C PHE A 293 0.44 -4.44 -29.29
N ILE A 294 1.67 -4.74 -28.88
CA ILE A 294 2.60 -3.72 -28.38
C ILE A 294 2.98 -2.70 -29.46
N GLU A 295 3.17 -3.15 -30.70
CA GLU A 295 3.42 -2.25 -31.84
C GLU A 295 2.22 -1.34 -32.15
N GLN A 296 1.01 -1.87 -32.05
CA GLN A 296 -0.22 -1.10 -32.19
C GLN A 296 -0.38 -0.10 -31.04
N LEU A 297 -0.24 -0.55 -29.78
CA LEU A 297 -0.37 0.29 -28.59
C LEU A 297 0.57 1.50 -28.63
N LYS A 298 1.80 1.32 -29.13
CA LYS A 298 2.77 2.41 -29.31
C LYS A 298 2.34 3.49 -30.30
N ARG A 299 1.40 3.18 -31.21
CA ARG A 299 0.91 4.08 -32.28
C ARG A 299 -0.55 4.50 -32.07
N ASP A 300 -1.27 3.82 -31.20
CA ASP A 300 -2.68 4.04 -30.94
C ASP A 300 -2.89 5.26 -30.03
N SER A 301 -3.25 6.38 -30.66
CA SER A 301 -3.55 7.63 -29.95
C SER A 301 -4.76 7.54 -29.03
N GLU A 302 -5.72 6.64 -29.31
CA GLU A 302 -6.90 6.45 -28.48
C GLU A 302 -6.54 5.67 -27.22
N ALA A 303 -5.84 4.55 -27.36
CA ALA A 303 -5.39 3.77 -26.20
C ALA A 303 -4.42 4.55 -25.28
N LEU A 304 -3.57 5.41 -25.86
CA LEU A 304 -2.61 6.25 -25.14
C LEU A 304 -3.19 7.60 -24.63
N ARG A 305 -4.49 7.85 -24.81
CA ARG A 305 -5.11 9.16 -24.53
C ARG A 305 -4.91 9.63 -23.09
N GLY A 306 -4.07 10.64 -22.88
CA GLY A 306 -3.76 11.15 -21.53
C GLY A 306 -2.82 10.27 -20.72
N ALA A 307 -2.16 9.30 -21.36
CA ALA A 307 -1.19 8.42 -20.73
C ALA A 307 0.25 8.71 -21.19
N SER A 308 1.18 8.66 -20.26
CA SER A 308 2.62 8.65 -20.55
C SER A 308 3.08 7.20 -20.70
N LEU A 309 3.50 6.82 -21.91
CA LEU A 309 4.10 5.51 -22.19
C LEU A 309 5.59 5.52 -21.81
N ILE A 310 5.98 4.69 -20.85
CA ILE A 310 7.31 4.67 -20.26
C ILE A 310 7.93 3.29 -20.47
N GLN A 311 9.12 3.27 -21.07
CA GLN A 311 9.89 2.04 -21.28
C GLN A 311 11.26 2.18 -20.62
N THR A 312 11.33 1.89 -19.31
CA THR A 312 12.51 2.06 -18.46
C THR A 312 12.63 0.91 -17.46
N PRO A 313 13.79 0.66 -16.83
CA PRO A 313 13.86 -0.29 -15.73
C PRO A 313 12.91 0.08 -14.59
N LEU A 314 12.42 -0.92 -13.84
CA LEU A 314 11.37 -0.76 -12.83
C LEU A 314 11.71 0.31 -11.77
N GLU A 315 12.96 0.34 -11.29
CA GLU A 315 13.38 1.32 -10.29
C GLU A 315 13.31 2.78 -10.79
N TYR A 316 13.57 3.02 -12.08
CA TYR A 316 13.35 4.34 -12.67
C TYR A 316 11.86 4.63 -12.88
N PHE A 317 11.05 3.62 -13.17
CA PHE A 317 9.62 3.83 -13.29
C PHE A 317 8.99 4.26 -11.97
N LYS A 318 9.42 3.68 -10.85
CA LYS A 318 9.01 4.10 -9.50
C LYS A 318 9.31 5.56 -9.24
N THR A 319 10.50 6.05 -9.62
CA THR A 319 10.82 7.48 -9.47
C THR A 319 9.95 8.38 -10.35
N ILE A 320 9.55 7.92 -11.54
CA ILE A 320 8.61 8.64 -12.42
C ILE A 320 7.21 8.67 -11.79
N ILE A 321 6.71 7.54 -11.26
CA ILE A 321 5.44 7.52 -10.51
C ILE A 321 5.49 8.56 -9.39
N MET A 322 6.62 8.67 -8.67
CA MET A 322 6.75 9.66 -7.59
C MET A 322 6.72 11.09 -8.10
N SER A 323 7.37 11.35 -9.23
CA SER A 323 7.32 12.65 -9.89
C SER A 323 5.90 12.99 -10.35
N GLU A 324 5.16 12.02 -10.88
CA GLU A 324 3.79 12.20 -11.36
C GLU A 324 2.85 12.50 -10.19
N ILE A 325 2.93 11.72 -9.10
CA ILE A 325 2.18 11.95 -7.86
C ILE A 325 2.43 13.36 -7.36
N LYS A 326 3.70 13.79 -7.27
CA LYS A 326 4.04 15.17 -6.90
C LYS A 326 3.35 16.18 -7.83
N SER A 327 3.45 15.98 -9.15
CA SER A 327 2.90 16.92 -10.14
C SER A 327 1.37 17.03 -10.14
N VAL A 328 0.64 15.92 -9.92
CA VAL A 328 -0.82 15.87 -9.88
C VAL A 328 -1.37 16.63 -8.67
N HIS A 329 -0.64 16.61 -7.56
CA HIS A 329 -0.97 17.37 -6.36
C HIS A 329 -0.60 18.86 -6.44
N HIS A 330 0.12 19.30 -7.48
CA HIS A 330 0.53 20.69 -7.70
C HIS A 330 -0.28 21.40 -8.80
N GLY A 331 -1.60 21.19 -8.88
CA GLY A 331 -2.46 21.64 -9.99
C GLY A 331 -2.15 23.05 -10.56
N PRO A 332 -2.47 23.35 -11.84
CA PRO A 332 -2.05 24.55 -12.57
C PRO A 332 -2.74 25.86 -12.12
N ALA A 333 -3.18 25.96 -10.86
CA ALA A 333 -3.90 27.10 -10.29
C ALA A 333 -3.35 27.56 -8.93
N SER A 334 -2.04 27.42 -8.70
CA SER A 334 -1.34 28.16 -7.64
C SER A 334 -0.18 28.96 -8.25
N GLU A 335 -0.53 30.07 -8.90
CA GLU A 335 0.41 31.13 -9.27
C GLU A 335 0.80 31.99 -8.05
N SER A 336 1.14 31.37 -6.91
CA SER A 336 1.97 32.06 -5.92
C SER A 336 3.44 31.76 -6.24
N LEU A 337 4.06 32.69 -6.96
CA LEU A 337 5.40 32.67 -7.53
C LEU A 337 6.58 32.56 -6.54
N GLN A 338 6.42 31.96 -5.36
CA GLN A 338 7.51 31.87 -4.36
C GLN A 338 7.71 30.50 -3.68
N LYS A 339 6.92 29.46 -4.01
CA LYS A 339 6.90 28.18 -3.25
C LYS A 339 7.39 26.95 -4.03
N ARG A 340 8.44 27.05 -4.84
CA ARG A 340 9.05 25.86 -5.49
C ARG A 340 10.40 25.53 -4.83
N GLY A 341 10.47 24.39 -4.14
CA GLY A 341 11.75 23.76 -3.77
C GLY A 341 12.15 23.75 -2.29
N THR A 342 11.30 24.23 -1.36
CA THR A 342 11.60 24.11 0.08
C THR A 342 11.43 22.66 0.55
N ARG A 343 12.49 22.09 1.11
CA ARG A 343 12.53 20.71 1.61
C ARG A 343 12.13 20.64 3.08
N ILE A 344 11.08 19.89 3.40
CA ILE A 344 10.62 19.66 4.78
C ILE A 344 11.02 18.24 5.17
N TYR A 345 11.82 18.11 6.24
CA TYR A 345 12.10 16.81 6.83
C TYR A 345 11.03 16.43 7.84
N LEU A 346 10.24 15.39 7.50
CA LEU A 346 9.21 14.82 8.36
C LEU A 346 9.80 13.69 9.21
N VAL A 347 9.99 13.98 10.49
CA VAL A 347 10.55 13.07 11.48
C VAL A 347 9.44 12.32 12.18
N HIS A 348 9.40 10.99 12.04
CA HIS A 348 8.41 10.15 12.71
C HIS A 348 9.03 8.78 13.04
N GLU A 349 8.60 8.18 14.15
CA GLU A 349 8.96 6.81 14.57
C GLU A 349 7.87 5.82 14.18
N SER A 350 6.62 6.28 14.25
CA SER A 350 5.46 5.42 14.12
C SER A 350 5.18 5.03 12.67
N PRO A 351 4.70 3.79 12.46
CA PRO A 351 4.13 3.34 11.21
C PRO A 351 2.62 3.70 11.12
N SER A 352 2.15 4.77 11.79
CA SER A 352 0.85 5.43 11.54
C SER A 352 0.85 6.06 10.14
N PHE A 353 0.74 5.21 9.12
CA PHE A 353 0.91 5.58 7.72
C PHE A 353 -0.11 6.61 7.25
N ASP A 354 -1.32 6.58 7.77
CA ASP A 354 -2.43 7.44 7.30
C ASP A 354 -2.19 8.91 7.66
N LYS A 355 -1.93 9.22 8.94
CA LYS A 355 -1.64 10.61 9.39
C LYS A 355 -0.35 11.17 8.79
N ILE A 356 0.70 10.35 8.69
CA ILE A 356 1.94 10.76 8.01
C ILE A 356 1.70 11.05 6.52
N SER A 357 0.83 10.27 5.86
CA SER A 357 0.43 10.52 4.47
C SER A 357 -0.35 11.82 4.36
N ASP A 358 -1.34 12.05 5.22
CA ASP A 358 -2.14 13.29 5.24
C ASP A 358 -1.26 14.53 5.40
N ILE A 359 -0.30 14.49 6.34
CA ILE A 359 0.71 15.56 6.52
C ILE A 359 1.54 15.75 5.25
N SER A 360 2.04 14.65 4.69
CA SER A 360 2.92 14.70 3.52
C SER A 360 2.21 15.23 2.29
N ILE A 361 0.96 14.82 2.09
CA ILE A 361 0.10 15.27 1.00
C ILE A 361 -0.27 16.72 1.21
N PHE A 362 -0.77 17.11 2.39
CA PHE A 362 -1.10 18.50 2.68
C PHE A 362 0.07 19.43 2.42
N LEU A 363 1.26 19.13 2.95
CA LEU A 363 2.44 19.94 2.72
C LEU A 363 2.88 19.93 1.23
N SER A 364 2.70 18.80 0.54
CA SER A 364 2.97 18.69 -0.90
C SER A 364 1.99 19.52 -1.74
N THR A 365 0.69 19.55 -1.43
CA THR A 365 -0.31 20.40 -2.10
C THR A 365 0.04 21.90 -1.98
N GLN A 366 0.79 22.26 -0.95
CA GLN A 366 1.24 23.63 -0.68
C GLN A 366 2.58 23.98 -1.36
N GLY A 367 3.17 23.04 -2.12
CA GLY A 367 4.39 23.25 -2.93
C GLY A 367 5.69 22.76 -2.29
N PHE A 368 5.64 22.09 -1.14
CA PHE A 368 6.84 21.67 -0.40
C PHE A 368 7.32 20.26 -0.79
N GLU A 369 8.64 20.03 -0.76
CA GLU A 369 9.23 18.69 -0.96
C GLU A 369 9.41 17.98 0.38
N ILE A 370 8.85 16.78 0.54
CA ILE A 370 8.91 16.05 1.81
C ILE A 370 10.02 15.00 1.81
N ILE A 371 10.87 15.04 2.83
CA ILE A 371 11.87 14.01 3.13
C ILE A 371 11.34 13.17 4.30
N HIS A 372 11.25 11.86 4.13
CA HIS A 372 10.77 10.95 5.18
C HIS A 372 11.91 10.38 6.04
N SER A 373 11.56 9.87 7.21
CA SER A 373 12.52 9.20 8.10
C SER A 373 12.98 7.85 7.55
N PRO A 374 14.29 7.53 7.62
CA PRO A 374 14.84 6.26 7.11
C PRO A 374 14.38 5.05 7.94
N LYS A 375 14.10 3.91 7.28
CA LYS A 375 13.55 2.68 7.90
C LYS A 375 14.62 1.72 8.42
N LEU A 376 14.34 1.04 9.54
CA LEU A 376 15.23 0.04 10.17
C LEU A 376 15.68 -1.12 9.26
N THR A 377 14.86 -1.50 8.28
CA THR A 377 15.02 -2.74 7.50
C THR A 377 15.88 -2.61 6.25
N GLU A 378 16.28 -1.39 5.85
CA GLU A 378 16.91 -1.17 4.53
C GLU A 378 18.36 -0.66 4.61
N GLU A 379 18.85 -0.13 5.74
CA GLU A 379 20.14 0.57 5.76
C GLU A 379 21.01 0.29 7.00
N LYS A 380 22.28 -0.11 6.79
CA LYS A 380 23.30 -0.27 7.86
C LYS A 380 23.65 1.04 8.60
N ASN A 381 23.11 2.20 8.22
CA ASN A 381 23.53 3.52 8.71
C ASN A 381 22.39 4.54 8.91
N LEU A 382 21.29 4.14 9.56
CA LEU A 382 20.12 5.00 9.86
C LEU A 382 20.49 6.36 10.45
N LEU A 383 21.43 6.37 11.40
CA LEU A 383 21.90 7.60 12.06
C LEU A 383 22.58 8.56 11.08
N LYS A 384 23.35 8.03 10.12
CA LYS A 384 24.04 8.86 9.11
C LYS A 384 23.02 9.51 8.18
N LYS A 385 22.01 8.75 7.74
CA LYS A 385 20.96 9.26 6.85
C LYS A 385 20.06 10.29 7.54
N HIS A 386 19.67 10.04 8.79
CA HIS A 386 18.94 11.03 9.62
C HIS A 386 19.72 12.35 9.74
N ARG A 387 21.03 12.29 10.04
CA ARG A 387 21.89 13.47 10.11
C ARG A 387 21.99 14.18 8.76
N GLN A 388 22.13 13.43 7.67
CA GLN A 388 22.17 14.00 6.32
C GLN A 388 20.85 14.72 5.98
N ASN A 389 19.70 14.13 6.29
CA ASN A 389 18.40 14.76 6.07
C ASN A 389 18.26 16.07 6.89
N LEU A 390 18.77 16.12 8.12
CA LEU A 390 18.82 17.34 8.93
C LEU A 390 19.75 18.42 8.35
N VAL A 391 20.79 18.02 7.60
CA VAL A 391 21.68 18.95 6.88
C VAL A 391 21.00 19.48 5.62
N ASP A 392 20.28 18.62 4.88
CA ASP A 392 19.75 18.93 3.56
C ASP A 392 18.41 19.66 3.58
N CYS A 393 17.53 19.42 4.57
CA CYS A 393 16.22 20.08 4.60
C CYS A 393 16.28 21.58 4.88
N ASP A 394 15.22 22.30 4.57
CA ASP A 394 15.06 23.72 4.88
C ASP A 394 14.22 23.92 6.15
N ALA A 395 13.23 23.05 6.39
CA ALA A 395 12.36 23.03 7.56
C ALA A 395 12.24 21.61 8.14
N VAL A 396 11.91 21.52 9.43
CA VAL A 396 11.73 20.23 10.12
C VAL A 396 10.37 20.19 10.81
N LEU A 397 9.63 19.11 10.58
CA LEU A 397 8.41 18.78 11.29
C LEU A 397 8.60 17.43 11.97
N ILE A 398 8.54 17.39 13.30
CA ILE A 398 8.45 16.12 14.04
C ILE A 398 6.97 15.81 14.21
N TYR A 399 6.57 14.60 13.87
CA TYR A 399 5.26 14.07 14.22
C TYR A 399 5.41 13.10 15.40
N PHE A 400 4.69 13.38 16.49
CA PHE A 400 4.77 12.64 17.74
C PHE A 400 3.40 12.08 18.11
N ASP A 401 3.24 10.78 17.93
CA ASP A 401 2.05 9.99 18.28
C ASP A 401 2.34 8.87 19.28
N SER A 402 3.59 8.71 19.72
CA SER A 402 3.99 7.68 20.68
C SER A 402 3.94 8.19 22.12
N SER A 403 4.05 7.28 23.09
CA SER A 403 4.28 7.65 24.50
C SER A 403 5.78 7.81 24.84
N ASP A 404 6.68 7.70 23.86
CA ASP A 404 8.13 7.74 24.09
C ASP A 404 8.66 9.18 24.06
N GLU A 405 8.55 9.87 25.18
CA GLU A 405 9.12 11.20 25.34
C GLU A 405 10.65 11.24 25.24
N PHE A 406 11.35 10.13 25.52
CA PHE A 406 12.80 10.08 25.40
C PHE A 406 13.19 10.14 23.93
N TRP A 407 12.45 9.45 23.06
CA TRP A 407 12.60 9.59 21.62
C TRP A 407 12.36 11.03 21.16
N LEU A 408 11.25 11.65 21.58
CA LEU A 408 10.94 13.03 21.22
C LEU A 408 12.06 14.00 21.63
N LYS A 409 12.51 13.92 22.89
CA LYS A 409 13.63 14.72 23.41
C LYS A 409 14.93 14.44 22.64
N SER A 410 15.16 13.19 22.24
CA SER A 410 16.32 12.79 21.42
C SER A 410 16.27 13.46 20.04
N LYS A 411 15.13 13.43 19.34
CA LYS A 411 14.97 14.09 18.03
C LYS A 411 15.07 15.60 18.10
N ILE A 412 14.52 16.21 19.15
CA ILE A 412 14.69 17.63 19.42
C ILE A 412 16.18 17.97 19.63
N ASN A 413 16.92 17.14 20.37
CA ASN A 413 18.36 17.33 20.56
C ASN A 413 19.14 17.15 19.25
N ASP A 414 18.74 16.24 18.36
CA ASP A 414 19.35 16.08 17.05
C ASP A 414 19.15 17.33 16.17
N ILE A 415 17.98 17.96 16.22
CA ILE A 415 17.71 19.25 15.54
C ILE A 415 18.62 20.35 16.09
N VAL A 416 18.81 20.43 17.41
CA VAL A 416 19.73 21.40 18.04
C VAL A 416 21.18 21.15 17.63
N LYS A 417 21.58 19.88 17.46
CA LYS A 417 22.94 19.48 17.05
C LYS A 417 23.19 19.58 15.55
N ALA A 418 22.16 19.82 14.73
CA ALA A 418 22.26 19.87 13.27
C ALA A 418 23.40 20.75 12.72
N PRO A 419 23.74 21.92 13.29
CA PRO A 419 24.91 22.70 12.85
C PRO A 419 26.22 21.91 12.94
N GLY A 420 26.38 21.09 13.98
CA GLY A 420 27.55 20.22 14.17
C GLY A 420 27.59 19.02 13.23
N PHE A 421 26.50 18.73 12.51
CA PHE A 421 26.46 17.69 11.48
C PHE A 421 26.88 18.20 10.08
N GLY A 422 27.16 19.50 9.94
CA GLY A 422 27.54 20.13 8.68
C GLY A 422 26.46 21.02 8.06
N ARG A 423 25.41 21.36 8.81
CA ARG A 423 24.36 22.28 8.34
C ARG A 423 24.88 23.73 8.32
N ALA A 424 24.91 24.34 7.14
CA ALA A 424 25.43 25.69 6.94
C ALA A 424 24.39 26.81 7.13
N LYS A 425 23.09 26.52 6.92
CA LYS A 425 22.00 27.51 7.03
C LYS A 425 21.09 27.18 8.22
N PRO A 426 20.50 28.15 8.94
CA PRO A 426 19.50 27.84 9.95
C PRO A 426 18.27 27.16 9.33
N PHE A 427 17.46 26.49 10.15
CA PHE A 427 16.15 26.02 9.71
C PHE A 427 15.23 27.22 9.52
N ILE A 428 14.43 27.20 8.46
CA ILE A 428 13.37 28.19 8.21
C ILE A 428 12.35 28.15 9.34
N THR A 429 11.93 26.94 9.71
CA THR A 429 11.05 26.69 10.85
C THR A 429 11.26 25.27 11.37
N LYS A 430 10.91 25.07 12.64
CA LYS A 430 10.95 23.79 13.34
C LYS A 430 9.64 23.66 14.10
N ALA A 431 8.92 22.56 13.89
CA ALA A 431 7.71 22.28 14.64
C ALA A 431 7.66 20.83 15.12
N VAL A 432 6.88 20.61 16.16
CA VAL A 432 6.49 19.29 16.65
C VAL A 432 4.97 19.25 16.66
N TYR A 433 4.39 18.35 15.89
CA TYR A 433 2.98 18.00 15.97
C TYR A 433 2.80 16.94 17.06
N LEU A 434 2.03 17.27 18.09
CA LEU A 434 1.81 16.50 19.30
C LEU A 434 0.41 15.89 19.21
N ASP A 435 0.35 14.62 18.81
CA ASP A 435 -0.90 13.88 18.56
C ASP A 435 -1.27 12.90 19.69
N SER A 436 -0.42 12.81 20.71
CA SER A 436 -0.60 11.96 21.89
C SER A 436 -0.31 12.73 23.18
N PRO A 437 -0.95 12.38 24.31
CA PRO A 437 -0.67 13.02 25.60
C PRO A 437 0.82 12.92 25.99
N HIS A 438 1.40 14.03 26.44
CA HIS A 438 2.78 14.10 26.90
C HIS A 438 2.91 14.97 28.15
N SER A 439 4.01 14.80 28.89
CA SER A 439 4.38 15.61 30.05
C SER A 439 5.44 16.67 29.75
N VAL A 440 5.89 16.78 28.49
CA VAL A 440 6.87 17.80 28.07
C VAL A 440 6.20 19.18 28.06
N PRO A 441 6.69 20.16 28.85
CA PRO A 441 6.10 21.49 28.88
C PRO A 441 6.43 22.29 27.62
N ASP A 442 5.51 23.14 27.17
CA ASP A 442 5.68 23.98 25.97
C ASP A 442 6.96 24.82 25.97
N GLU A 443 7.38 25.30 27.14
CA GLU A 443 8.64 26.01 27.38
C GLU A 443 9.87 25.22 26.88
N TYR A 444 9.84 23.89 26.95
CA TYR A 444 10.91 23.03 26.45
C TYR A 444 11.11 23.20 24.94
N PHE A 445 10.02 23.34 24.19
CA PHE A 445 10.02 23.53 22.74
C PHE A 445 10.38 24.98 22.39
N TYR A 446 9.74 25.96 23.04
CA TYR A 446 9.99 27.39 22.78
C TYR A 446 11.44 27.80 23.05
N ASN A 447 12.06 27.31 24.14
CA ASN A 447 13.47 27.57 24.45
C ASN A 447 14.44 27.04 23.38
N ARG A 448 13.99 26.14 22.51
CA ARG A 448 14.76 25.58 21.39
C ARG A 448 14.30 26.13 20.04
N GLY A 449 13.43 27.13 20.04
CA GLY A 449 12.82 27.73 18.86
C GLY A 449 12.05 26.70 18.04
N ILE A 450 11.33 25.80 18.71
CA ILE A 450 10.47 24.78 18.11
C ILE A 450 9.02 25.13 18.46
N ILE A 451 8.13 25.04 17.47
CA ILE A 451 6.71 25.33 17.62
C ILE A 451 5.99 24.03 18.03
N PRO A 452 5.43 23.93 19.25
CA PRO A 452 4.52 22.85 19.58
C PRO A 452 3.15 23.09 18.92
N ILE A 453 2.65 22.10 18.20
CA ILE A 453 1.33 22.09 17.57
C ILE A 453 0.53 20.99 18.26
N HIS A 454 -0.46 21.38 19.06
CA HIS A 454 -1.25 20.46 19.88
C HIS A 454 -2.47 19.96 19.11
N GLY A 455 -2.49 18.68 18.75
CA GLY A 455 -3.70 18.00 18.31
C GLY A 455 -4.62 17.84 19.52
N THR A 456 -5.69 18.65 19.61
CA THR A 456 -6.62 18.60 20.73
C THR A 456 -7.46 17.32 20.67
N ASN A 457 -7.02 16.25 21.35
CA ASN A 457 -7.66 14.92 21.45
C ASN A 457 -7.86 14.14 20.13
N GLU A 458 -7.87 14.79 18.96
CA GLU A 458 -7.95 14.19 17.62
C GLU A 458 -6.99 14.91 16.65
N PHE A 459 -6.49 14.18 15.64
CA PHE A 459 -5.60 14.71 14.61
C PHE A 459 -6.34 15.71 13.70
N SER A 460 -5.77 16.90 13.51
CA SER A 460 -6.28 17.93 12.59
C SER A 460 -5.18 18.51 11.72
N ILE A 461 -5.33 18.29 10.41
CA ILE A 461 -4.38 18.77 9.40
C ILE A 461 -4.32 20.29 9.32
N GLU A 462 -5.41 20.98 9.65
CA GLU A 462 -5.54 22.44 9.58
C GLU A 462 -4.57 23.15 10.54
N LEU A 463 -4.18 22.49 11.63
CA LEU A 463 -3.25 23.03 12.61
C LEU A 463 -1.82 23.20 12.05
N LEU A 464 -1.49 22.51 10.96
CA LEU A 464 -0.22 22.72 10.24
C LEU A 464 -0.17 24.07 9.51
N SER A 465 -1.29 24.80 9.38
CA SER A 465 -1.30 26.16 8.84
C SER A 465 -0.29 27.07 9.55
N VAL A 466 -0.13 26.96 10.87
CA VAL A 466 0.85 27.72 11.67
C VAL A 466 2.28 27.44 11.21
N PHE A 467 2.59 26.19 10.88
CA PHE A 467 3.90 25.80 10.37
C PHE A 467 4.16 26.37 8.97
N ILE A 468 3.15 26.31 8.10
CA ILE A 468 3.21 26.82 6.72
C ILE A 468 3.34 28.34 6.69
N GLU A 469 2.61 29.05 7.55
CA GLU A 469 2.66 30.50 7.67
C GLU A 469 4.07 30.95 8.03
N LYS A 470 4.73 30.25 8.97
CA LYS A 470 6.13 30.53 9.35
C LYS A 470 7.11 30.30 8.22
N ILE A 471 6.90 29.27 7.38
CA ILE A 471 7.69 29.08 6.16
C ILE A 471 7.47 30.25 5.20
N SER A 472 6.22 30.68 5.04
CA SER A 472 5.85 31.75 4.11
C SER A 472 6.41 33.11 4.52
N ILE A 473 6.43 33.43 5.82
CA ILE A 473 6.98 34.69 6.36
C ILE A 473 8.51 34.78 6.16
N ALA A 474 9.23 33.65 6.23
CA ALA A 474 10.68 33.66 6.09
C ALA A 474 11.19 33.98 4.68
N PHE A 475 10.29 33.97 3.68
CA PHE A 475 10.58 34.30 2.28
C PHE A 475 9.95 35.63 1.82
N ALA A 476 9.18 36.30 2.71
CA ALA A 476 8.69 37.66 2.52
C ALA A 476 9.75 38.67 2.99
#